data_AF-A0A946VXB1-F1
#
_entry.id   AF-A0A946VXB1-F1
#
_cell.length_a   1.000
_cell.length_b   1.000
_cell.length_c   1.000
_cell.angle_alpha   90.00
_cell.angle_beta   90.00
_cell.angle_gamma   90.00
#
_symmetry.space_group_name_H-M   'P 1'
#
loop_
_entity.id
_entity.type
_entity.pdbx_description
1 polymer ?
#
loop_
_entity_poly.entity_id
_entity_poly.type
_entity_poly.pdbx_seq_one_letter_code
_entity_poly.pdbx_strand_id
1 'polypeptide(L)'
;MRFISHGKHCVVRMLLSMLLASLASSATAEVYKYKDANGNWQFSDKPPTRGTSEKLDRYANVKSAPATDYRRILKDKFQPESVIEAATIAVVKVETPLGSGSGFFLTRSGYLVTNKHVVRPPELSEADREGKFLKSEAALQRARKNLGQQRLRLQRAKRNLDEYTDYFRNLGDGEQRELRGDFEQRKKNYAANKRDIRKYAARIKSDTKKMNDARNNYNRRHSNTMIAQQFTVRLKDDTPLNAALVSISKKYDLALLKVEGHSLPFLPVARDYRARQGHEVFAIGSPLGNTDYVTSGIITSL
;
A
#
# COMPACT_ATOMS: atom_id res chain seq x y z
N MET A 1 -76.24 -32.70 3.23
CA MET A 1 -75.58 -33.98 2.88
C MET A 1 -74.47 -33.66 1.88
N ARG A 2 -73.23 -34.08 2.21
CA ARG A 2 -71.94 -34.15 1.44
C ARG A 2 -71.74 -33.41 0.09
N PHE A 3 -70.60 -32.68 0.02
CA PHE A 3 -69.56 -32.48 -1.04
C PHE A 3 -69.94 -32.68 -2.53
N ILE A 4 -69.45 -31.87 -3.49
CA ILE A 4 -68.07 -31.91 -4.04
C ILE A 4 -67.76 -30.68 -4.94
N SER A 5 -66.53 -30.17 -4.80
CA SER A 5 -65.59 -29.54 -5.77
C SER A 5 -65.99 -28.35 -6.65
N HIS A 6 -65.30 -27.22 -6.44
CA HIS A 6 -64.80 -26.37 -7.53
C HIS A 6 -63.32 -26.08 -7.31
N GLY A 7 -62.47 -26.89 -7.94
CA GLY A 7 -61.05 -26.59 -8.13
C GLY A 7 -60.88 -25.56 -9.25
N LYS A 8 -60.20 -24.44 -8.96
CA LYS A 8 -59.61 -23.54 -9.97
C LYS A 8 -58.69 -22.45 -9.38
N HIS A 9 -58.03 -22.68 -8.23
CA HIS A 9 -57.04 -21.69 -7.73
C HIS A 9 -55.74 -22.30 -7.16
N CYS A 10 -55.50 -23.60 -7.30
CA CYS A 10 -54.30 -24.25 -6.75
C CYS A 10 -53.14 -24.43 -7.77
N VAL A 11 -53.35 -24.20 -9.07
CA VAL A 11 -52.32 -24.49 -10.10
C VAL A 11 -51.45 -23.27 -10.43
N VAL A 12 -51.94 -22.04 -10.23
CA VAL A 12 -51.20 -20.83 -10.64
C VAL A 12 -50.16 -20.37 -9.60
N ARG A 13 -50.25 -20.84 -8.34
CA ARG A 13 -49.26 -20.53 -7.29
C ARG A 13 -48.12 -21.54 -7.17
N MET A 14 -48.19 -22.67 -7.87
CA MET A 14 -47.14 -23.70 -7.87
C MET A 14 -46.21 -23.63 -9.10
N LEU A 15 -46.59 -22.88 -10.14
CA LEU A 15 -45.77 -22.68 -11.35
C LEU A 15 -44.83 -21.47 -11.27
N LEU A 16 -45.01 -20.56 -10.31
CA LEU A 16 -44.10 -19.41 -10.13
C LEU A 16 -42.94 -19.68 -9.15
N SER A 17 -43.02 -20.77 -8.37
CA SER A 17 -41.93 -21.26 -7.50
C SER A 17 -41.07 -22.34 -8.16
N MET A 18 -41.39 -22.77 -9.39
CA MET A 18 -40.61 -23.73 -10.18
C MET A 18 -39.93 -23.11 -11.41
N LEU A 19 -39.94 -21.77 -11.51
CA LEU A 19 -39.27 -21.00 -12.57
C LEU A 19 -38.14 -20.08 -12.06
N LEU A 20 -37.74 -20.23 -10.79
CA LEU A 20 -36.65 -19.46 -10.17
C LEU A 20 -35.57 -20.36 -9.50
N ALA A 21 -35.47 -21.62 -9.94
CA ALA A 21 -34.50 -22.59 -9.42
C ALA A 21 -33.67 -23.29 -10.51
N SER A 22 -33.46 -22.65 -11.68
CA SER A 22 -32.64 -23.23 -12.76
C SER A 22 -31.79 -22.21 -13.53
N LEU A 23 -31.29 -21.16 -12.85
CA LEU A 23 -30.29 -20.24 -13.40
C LEU A 23 -29.17 -20.03 -12.37
N ALA A 24 -28.48 -21.11 -12.05
CA ALA A 24 -27.10 -21.06 -11.58
C ALA A 24 -26.28 -21.96 -12.50
N SER A 25 -26.31 -21.66 -13.80
CA SER A 25 -25.26 -22.15 -14.68
C SER A 25 -24.04 -21.29 -14.37
N SER A 26 -23.08 -21.86 -13.68
CA SER A 26 -21.75 -21.29 -13.51
C SER A 26 -21.20 -21.05 -14.92
N ALA A 27 -21.32 -19.83 -15.44
CA ALA A 27 -20.72 -19.48 -16.72
C ALA A 27 -19.21 -19.41 -16.51
N THR A 28 -18.54 -20.56 -16.58
CA THR A 28 -17.09 -20.63 -16.74
C THR A 28 -16.80 -20.17 -18.16
N ALA A 29 -16.36 -18.94 -18.33
CA ALA A 29 -15.93 -18.42 -19.62
C ALA A 29 -14.64 -19.15 -20.04
N GLU A 30 -14.77 -20.09 -20.97
CA GLU A 30 -13.63 -20.82 -21.55
C GLU A 30 -13.13 -20.05 -22.76
N VAL A 31 -11.85 -19.69 -22.79
CA VAL A 31 -11.26 -18.96 -23.92
C VAL A 31 -10.52 -19.95 -24.81
N TYR A 32 -10.93 -20.02 -26.07
CA TYR A 32 -10.32 -20.82 -27.11
C TYR A 32 -9.41 -19.94 -27.95
N LYS A 33 -8.24 -20.45 -28.33
CA LYS A 33 -7.35 -19.82 -29.31
C LYS A 33 -7.24 -20.69 -30.54
N TYR A 34 -7.39 -20.10 -31.73
CA TYR A 34 -7.24 -20.79 -33.00
C TYR A 34 -6.74 -19.83 -34.09
N LYS A 35 -6.25 -20.37 -35.21
CA LYS A 35 -5.93 -19.56 -36.39
C LYS A 35 -7.11 -19.60 -37.37
N ASP A 36 -7.48 -18.45 -37.91
CA ASP A 36 -8.46 -18.38 -39.00
C ASP A 36 -7.86 -18.88 -40.33
N ALA A 37 -8.69 -18.96 -41.38
CA ALA A 37 -8.29 -19.46 -42.69
C ALA A 37 -7.16 -18.65 -43.35
N ASN A 38 -6.91 -17.43 -42.88
CA ASN A 38 -5.84 -16.55 -43.36
C ASN A 38 -4.57 -16.65 -42.50
N GLY A 39 -4.55 -17.55 -41.50
CA GLY A 39 -3.42 -17.79 -40.62
C GLY A 39 -3.33 -16.82 -39.43
N ASN A 40 -4.31 -15.95 -39.23
CA ASN A 40 -4.32 -14.97 -38.15
C ASN A 40 -4.89 -15.56 -36.86
N TRP A 41 -4.34 -15.15 -35.72
CA TRP A 41 -4.78 -15.63 -34.41
C TRP A 41 -6.10 -14.99 -33.98
N GLN A 42 -7.05 -15.82 -33.55
CA GLN A 42 -8.36 -15.44 -33.05
C GLN A 42 -8.60 -16.04 -31.66
N PHE A 43 -9.38 -15.34 -30.84
CA PHE A 43 -9.78 -15.77 -29.49
C PHE A 43 -11.30 -15.70 -29.35
N SER A 44 -11.90 -16.75 -28.79
CA SER A 44 -13.35 -16.87 -28.66
C SER A 44 -13.72 -17.49 -27.32
N ASP A 45 -14.86 -17.06 -26.76
CA ASP A 45 -15.49 -17.65 -25.57
C ASP A 45 -16.31 -18.91 -25.90
N LYS A 46 -16.39 -19.26 -27.19
CA LYS A 46 -17.03 -20.46 -27.72
C LYS A 46 -16.06 -21.24 -28.62
N PRO A 47 -16.10 -22.57 -28.62
CA PRO A 47 -15.24 -23.37 -29.50
C PRO A 47 -15.56 -23.05 -30.98
N PRO A 48 -14.54 -22.85 -31.84
CA PRO A 48 -14.76 -22.57 -33.24
C PRO A 48 -15.40 -23.76 -33.94
N THR A 49 -16.33 -23.49 -34.87
CA THR A 49 -17.10 -24.53 -35.57
C THR A 49 -16.29 -25.31 -36.61
N ARG A 50 -15.09 -24.82 -36.99
CA ARG A 50 -14.15 -25.51 -37.89
C ARG A 50 -12.69 -25.19 -37.52
N GLY A 51 -11.82 -26.20 -37.62
CA GLY A 51 -10.37 -26.10 -37.39
C GLY A 51 -9.93 -26.64 -36.02
N THR A 52 -8.63 -26.96 -35.90
CA THR A 52 -8.01 -27.35 -34.63
C THR A 52 -7.88 -26.12 -33.73
N SER A 53 -8.45 -26.19 -32.53
CA SER A 53 -8.32 -25.14 -31.51
C SER A 53 -7.64 -25.69 -30.27
N GLU A 54 -6.88 -24.83 -29.60
CA GLU A 54 -6.28 -25.13 -28.30
C GLU A 54 -7.12 -24.45 -27.23
N LYS A 55 -7.63 -25.25 -26.28
CA LYS A 55 -8.34 -24.75 -25.12
C LYS A 55 -7.33 -24.15 -24.16
N LEU A 56 -7.45 -22.85 -23.87
CA LEU A 56 -6.59 -22.21 -22.88
C LEU A 56 -7.18 -22.44 -21.50
N ASP A 57 -6.78 -23.54 -20.88
CA ASP A 57 -7.14 -23.84 -19.49
C ASP A 57 -6.45 -22.85 -18.54
N ARG A 58 -7.11 -21.75 -18.20
CA ARG A 58 -6.62 -20.88 -17.11
C ARG A 58 -6.89 -21.44 -15.71
N TYR A 59 -7.65 -22.55 -15.60
CA TYR A 59 -7.98 -23.16 -14.31
C TYR A 59 -8.25 -24.68 -14.39
N ALA A 60 -7.58 -25.43 -15.26
CA ALA A 60 -7.68 -26.89 -15.23
C ALA A 60 -6.55 -27.52 -14.41
N ASN A 61 -6.96 -28.27 -13.39
CA ASN A 61 -6.17 -29.20 -12.60
C ASN A 61 -4.97 -28.64 -11.81
N VAL A 62 -5.26 -28.12 -10.61
CA VAL A 62 -4.32 -28.22 -9.49
C VAL A 62 -4.82 -29.31 -8.53
N LYS A 63 -4.74 -30.57 -9.00
CA LYS A 63 -4.53 -31.74 -8.12
C LYS A 63 -3.03 -32.03 -8.01
N SER A 64 -2.17 -31.01 -7.98
CA SER A 64 -0.82 -31.23 -7.49
C SER A 64 -0.91 -31.35 -5.97
N ALA A 65 -0.30 -32.40 -5.41
CA ALA A 65 0.07 -32.37 -4.02
C ALA A 65 0.77 -31.02 -3.74
N PRO A 66 0.54 -30.38 -2.57
CA PRO A 66 1.16 -29.10 -2.27
C PRO A 66 2.67 -29.20 -2.54
N ALA A 67 3.20 -28.33 -3.39
CA ALA A 67 4.57 -28.37 -3.86
C ALA A 67 5.57 -28.30 -2.70
N THR A 68 5.15 -27.73 -1.56
CA THR A 68 5.94 -27.63 -0.33
C THR A 68 5.04 -27.69 0.90
N ASP A 69 5.42 -28.49 1.91
CA ASP A 69 4.77 -28.51 3.23
C ASP A 69 5.50 -27.58 4.21
N TYR A 70 5.26 -26.27 4.07
CA TYR A 70 5.83 -25.24 4.95
C TYR A 70 5.45 -25.43 6.41
N ARG A 71 4.29 -26.04 6.70
CA ARG A 71 3.93 -26.40 8.08
C ARG A 71 4.98 -27.31 8.71
N ARG A 72 5.46 -28.33 7.99
CA ARG A 72 6.49 -29.24 8.49
C ARG A 72 7.83 -28.54 8.57
N ILE A 73 8.26 -27.88 7.50
CA ILE A 73 9.55 -27.17 7.43
C ILE A 73 9.70 -26.17 8.59
N LEU A 74 8.68 -25.34 8.82
CA LEU A 74 8.73 -24.33 9.88
C LEU A 74 8.67 -24.96 11.27
N LYS A 75 7.89 -26.03 11.47
CA LYS A 75 7.88 -26.75 12.75
C LYS A 75 9.22 -27.40 13.07
N ASP A 76 9.82 -28.06 12.09
CA ASP A 76 11.12 -28.72 12.25
C ASP A 76 12.24 -27.68 12.48
N LYS A 77 12.13 -26.49 11.85
CA LYS A 77 13.07 -25.39 12.03
C LYS A 77 12.99 -24.71 13.40
N PHE A 78 11.78 -24.38 13.84
CA PHE A 78 11.57 -23.58 15.06
C PHE A 78 11.31 -24.40 16.31
N GLN A 79 10.97 -25.69 16.19
CA GLN A 79 10.78 -26.63 17.30
C GLN A 79 9.99 -26.03 18.47
N PRO A 80 8.76 -25.54 18.24
CA PRO A 80 8.01 -24.81 19.26
C PRO A 80 7.72 -25.71 20.48
N GLU A 81 8.04 -25.21 21.66
CA GLU A 81 7.87 -25.94 22.93
C GLU A 81 6.50 -25.67 23.56
N SER A 82 5.84 -24.58 23.15
CA SER A 82 4.51 -24.20 23.63
C SER A 82 3.47 -24.08 22.52
N VAL A 83 2.19 -24.15 22.90
CA VAL A 83 1.07 -23.90 21.97
C VAL A 83 1.09 -22.47 21.41
N ILE A 84 1.64 -21.52 22.18
CA ILE A 84 1.76 -20.11 21.79
C ILE A 84 2.85 -19.98 20.73
N GLU A 85 4.03 -20.56 20.95
CA GLU A 85 5.10 -20.61 19.96
C GLU A 85 4.66 -21.33 18.69
N ALA A 86 3.94 -22.44 18.82
CA ALA A 86 3.38 -23.15 17.68
C ALA A 86 2.38 -22.27 16.90
N ALA A 87 1.63 -21.39 17.57
CA ALA A 87 0.72 -20.44 16.93
C ALA A 87 1.46 -19.35 16.15
N THR A 88 2.62 -18.87 16.62
CA THR A 88 3.43 -17.87 15.90
C THR A 88 3.86 -18.35 14.51
N ILE A 89 4.01 -19.66 14.30
CA ILE A 89 4.40 -20.24 12.99
C ILE A 89 3.33 -19.99 11.91
N ALA A 90 2.06 -19.84 12.31
CA ALA A 90 0.96 -19.54 11.39
C ALA A 90 0.77 -18.04 11.12
N VAL A 91 1.53 -17.17 11.81
CA VAL A 91 1.50 -15.72 11.64
C VAL A 91 2.44 -15.33 10.51
N VAL A 92 1.99 -14.38 9.70
CA VAL A 92 2.71 -13.88 8.54
C VAL A 92 2.81 -12.36 8.57
N LYS A 93 3.87 -11.84 7.96
CA LYS A 93 3.97 -10.44 7.59
C LYS A 93 3.34 -10.25 6.21
N VAL A 94 2.38 -9.34 6.09
CA VAL A 94 1.79 -8.94 4.80
C VAL A 94 2.48 -7.66 4.35
N GLU A 95 3.13 -7.69 3.19
CA GLU A 95 3.85 -6.55 2.62
C GLU A 95 3.03 -5.84 1.54
N THR A 96 3.06 -4.50 1.57
CA THR A 96 2.35 -3.63 0.64
C THR A 96 3.24 -2.47 0.20
N PRO A 97 2.92 -1.77 -0.89
CA PRO A 97 3.70 -0.61 -1.31
C PRO A 97 3.76 0.53 -0.28
N LEU A 98 2.75 0.64 0.61
CA LEU A 98 2.66 1.68 1.62
C LEU A 98 3.21 1.27 3.00
N GLY A 99 3.46 -0.01 3.24
CA GLY A 99 3.92 -0.51 4.52
C GLY A 99 3.72 -2.02 4.66
N SER A 100 3.63 -2.49 5.89
CA SER A 100 3.36 -3.89 6.18
C SER A 100 2.40 -4.04 7.35
N GLY A 101 1.72 -5.18 7.41
CA GLY A 101 0.88 -5.58 8.53
C GLY A 101 1.09 -7.04 8.88
N SER A 102 0.29 -7.51 9.84
CA SER A 102 0.29 -8.93 10.22
C SER A 102 -0.96 -9.61 9.69
N GLY A 103 -0.86 -10.91 9.45
CA GLY A 103 -2.00 -11.78 9.20
C GLY A 103 -1.69 -13.17 9.74
N PHE A 104 -2.65 -14.07 9.63
CA PHE A 104 -2.42 -15.47 9.95
C PHE A 104 -3.27 -16.38 9.07
N PHE A 105 -2.74 -17.57 8.80
CA PHE A 105 -3.45 -18.58 8.05
C PHE A 105 -4.59 -19.20 8.87
N LEU A 106 -5.76 -19.33 8.25
CA LEU A 106 -6.95 -19.97 8.79
C LEU A 106 -7.07 -21.43 8.33
N THR A 107 -6.46 -21.78 7.20
CA THR A 107 -6.56 -23.12 6.64
C THR A 107 -5.21 -23.63 6.16
N ARG A 108 -5.06 -24.95 6.20
CA ARG A 108 -3.91 -25.65 5.61
C ARG A 108 -3.73 -25.35 4.12
N SER A 109 -4.83 -25.11 3.42
CA SER A 109 -4.85 -24.80 1.99
C SER A 109 -4.40 -23.36 1.66
N GLY A 110 -4.16 -22.51 2.66
CA GLY A 110 -3.56 -21.19 2.46
C GLY A 110 -4.52 -20.00 2.45
N TYR A 111 -5.75 -20.13 2.96
CA TYR A 111 -6.55 -18.95 3.27
C TYR A 111 -5.97 -18.26 4.50
N LEU A 112 -5.78 -16.94 4.42
CA LEU A 112 -5.27 -16.12 5.52
C LEU A 112 -6.10 -14.86 5.72
N VAL A 113 -6.18 -14.39 6.96
CA VAL A 113 -6.88 -13.16 7.33
C VAL A 113 -5.87 -12.10 7.77
N THR A 114 -6.14 -10.86 7.38
CA THR A 114 -5.40 -9.67 7.82
C THR A 114 -6.36 -8.50 7.94
N ASN A 115 -5.90 -7.36 8.45
CA ASN A 115 -6.69 -6.16 8.52
C ASN A 115 -6.94 -5.57 7.12
N LYS A 116 -8.12 -5.00 6.89
CA LYS A 116 -8.44 -4.30 5.64
C LYS A 116 -7.51 -3.11 5.44
N HIS A 117 -7.20 -2.32 6.47
CA HIS A 117 -6.31 -1.17 6.34
C HIS A 117 -4.87 -1.53 5.95
N VAL A 118 -4.46 -2.79 6.09
CA VAL A 118 -3.16 -3.26 5.59
C VAL A 118 -3.19 -3.32 4.07
N VAL A 119 -4.19 -4.00 3.50
CA VAL A 119 -4.30 -4.25 2.04
C VAL A 119 -5.00 -3.14 1.26
N ARG A 120 -5.81 -2.34 1.96
CA ARG A 120 -6.57 -1.19 1.50
C ARG A 120 -6.53 -0.14 2.61
N PRO A 121 -5.38 0.52 2.79
CA PRO A 121 -5.28 1.62 3.74
C PRO A 121 -6.33 2.67 3.41
N PRO A 122 -6.98 3.26 4.43
CA PRO A 122 -7.94 4.32 4.19
C PRO A 122 -7.28 5.43 3.37
N GLU A 123 -8.07 6.06 2.51
CA GLU A 123 -7.66 7.35 1.96
C GLU A 123 -7.41 8.26 3.16
N LEU A 124 -6.16 8.69 3.33
CA LEU A 124 -5.87 9.73 4.30
C LEU A 124 -6.74 10.93 3.93
N SER A 125 -7.44 11.51 4.91
CA SER A 125 -8.19 12.74 4.67
C SER A 125 -7.25 13.78 4.08
N GLU A 126 -7.78 14.75 3.31
CA GLU A 126 -6.93 15.85 2.82
C GLU A 126 -6.20 16.51 3.99
N ALA A 127 -6.84 16.66 5.15
CA ALA A 127 -6.22 17.19 6.36
C ALA A 127 -5.06 16.32 6.90
N ASP A 128 -5.09 14.99 6.77
CA ASP A 128 -4.02 14.10 7.23
C ASP A 128 -2.85 14.02 6.23
N ARG A 129 -3.16 14.05 4.93
CA ARG A 129 -2.17 14.16 3.85
C ARG A 129 -1.46 15.49 3.95
N GLU A 130 -2.24 16.56 3.95
CA GLU A 130 -1.77 17.92 4.08
C GLU A 130 -1.04 18.03 5.42
N GLY A 131 -1.58 17.56 6.54
CA GLY A 131 -0.96 17.60 7.88
C GLY A 131 0.45 17.02 7.96
N LYS A 132 0.72 15.89 7.29
CA LYS A 132 2.08 15.32 7.17
C LYS A 132 3.05 16.24 6.41
N PHE A 133 2.56 16.97 5.41
CA PHE A 133 3.36 17.89 4.60
C PHE A 133 3.25 19.36 5.04
N LEU A 134 2.28 19.73 5.89
CA LEU A 134 1.86 21.09 6.22
C LEU A 134 2.97 21.82 6.96
N LYS A 135 3.60 21.11 7.90
CA LYS A 135 4.75 21.64 8.66
C LYS A 135 5.92 21.95 7.72
N SER A 136 6.17 21.08 6.75
CA SER A 136 7.23 21.23 5.75
C SER A 136 6.91 22.33 4.73
N GLU A 137 5.66 22.41 4.27
CA GLU A 137 5.18 23.44 3.34
C GLU A 137 5.19 24.83 3.99
N ALA A 138 4.69 24.96 5.22
CA ALA A 138 4.74 26.21 5.99
C ALA A 138 6.19 26.63 6.26
N ALA A 139 7.10 25.69 6.54
CA ALA A 139 8.53 25.97 6.66
C ALA A 139 9.13 26.47 5.33
N LEU A 140 8.82 25.83 4.21
CA LEU A 140 9.25 26.26 2.87
C LEU A 140 8.69 27.63 2.50
N GLN A 141 7.43 27.91 2.83
CA GLN A 141 6.80 29.21 2.58
C GLN A 141 7.50 30.32 3.36
N ARG A 142 7.76 30.10 4.66
CA ARG A 142 8.55 31.04 5.48
C ARG A 142 9.96 31.24 4.92
N ALA A 143 10.63 30.17 4.50
CA ALA A 143 11.95 30.25 3.89
C ALA A 143 11.93 31.05 2.57
N ARG A 144 10.92 30.85 1.73
CA ARG A 144 10.72 31.63 0.48
C ARG A 144 10.47 33.10 0.76
N LYS A 145 9.64 33.42 1.76
CA LYS A 145 9.39 34.80 2.20
C LYS A 145 10.69 35.48 2.66
N ASN A 146 11.47 34.79 3.51
CA ASN A 146 12.75 35.28 3.99
C ASN A 146 13.76 35.47 2.85
N LEU A 147 13.83 34.53 1.91
CA LEU A 147 14.66 34.66 0.71
C LEU A 147 14.26 35.88 -0.13
N GLY A 148 12.95 36.14 -0.29
CA GLY A 148 12.44 37.33 -0.95
C GLY A 148 12.93 38.62 -0.29
N GLN A 149 12.82 38.70 1.05
CA GLN A 149 13.32 39.84 1.81
C GLN A 149 14.84 40.02 1.69
N GLN A 150 15.61 38.92 1.73
CA GLN A 150 17.06 38.96 1.54
C GLN A 150 17.45 39.42 0.13
N ARG A 151 16.72 39.00 -0.90
CA ARG A 151 16.94 39.46 -2.28
C ARG A 151 16.70 40.95 -2.44
N LEU A 152 15.63 41.48 -1.81
CA LEU A 152 15.38 42.92 -1.79
C LEU A 152 16.50 43.69 -1.08
N ARG A 153 16.99 43.18 0.06
CA ARG A 153 18.15 43.77 0.76
C ARG A 153 19.41 43.73 -0.11
N LEU A 154 19.67 42.62 -0.80
CA LEU A 154 20.81 42.50 -1.72
C LEU A 154 20.71 43.46 -2.90
N GLN A 155 19.51 43.66 -3.45
CA GLN A 155 19.27 44.61 -4.53
C GLN A 155 19.53 46.06 -4.08
N ARG A 156 19.10 46.43 -2.86
CA ARG A 156 19.44 47.72 -2.26
C ARG A 156 20.95 47.86 -2.05
N ALA A 157 21.59 46.84 -1.46
CA ALA A 157 23.04 46.82 -1.26
C ALA A 157 23.82 46.95 -2.57
N LYS A 158 23.32 46.37 -3.67
CA LYS A 158 23.91 46.54 -5.01
C LYS A 158 23.83 47.99 -5.48
N ARG A 159 22.65 48.62 -5.39
CA ARG A 159 22.49 50.05 -5.76
C ARG A 159 23.44 50.94 -4.95
N ASN A 160 23.48 50.78 -3.64
CA ASN A 160 24.39 51.54 -2.78
C ASN A 160 25.87 51.32 -3.14
N LEU A 161 26.24 50.08 -3.52
CA LEU A 161 27.61 49.78 -3.96
C LEU A 161 27.92 50.44 -5.31
N ASP A 162 26.94 50.50 -6.23
CA ASP A 162 27.09 51.16 -7.53
C ASP A 162 27.25 52.66 -7.37
N GLU A 163 26.39 53.31 -6.57
CA GLU A 163 26.49 54.74 -6.23
C GLU A 163 27.84 55.06 -5.59
N TYR A 164 28.31 54.24 -4.64
CA TYR A 164 29.62 54.42 -4.03
C TYR A 164 30.77 54.18 -5.02
N THR A 165 30.60 53.27 -5.98
CA THR A 165 31.58 53.02 -7.04
C THR A 165 31.70 54.23 -7.96
N ASP A 166 30.58 54.90 -8.27
CA ASP A 166 30.55 56.13 -9.05
C ASP A 166 31.20 57.29 -8.30
N TYR A 167 30.86 57.46 -7.01
CA TYR A 167 31.51 58.42 -6.13
C TYR A 167 33.02 58.21 -6.05
N PHE A 168 33.46 56.97 -5.77
CA PHE A 168 34.88 56.63 -5.65
C PHE A 168 35.67 56.93 -6.93
N ARG A 169 35.08 56.70 -8.11
CA ARG A 169 35.72 56.99 -9.40
C ARG A 169 35.93 58.48 -9.66
N ASN A 170 35.12 59.34 -9.06
CA ASN A 170 35.18 60.79 -9.25
C ASN A 170 36.08 61.50 -8.22
N LEU A 171 36.66 60.78 -7.25
CA LEU A 171 37.59 61.32 -6.25
C LEU A 171 39.00 61.53 -6.81
N GLY A 172 39.76 62.43 -6.19
CA GLY A 172 41.19 62.60 -6.49
C GLY A 172 42.06 61.44 -5.99
N ASP A 173 43.24 61.25 -6.59
CA ASP A 173 44.14 60.12 -6.32
C ASP A 173 44.58 59.96 -4.85
N GLY A 174 44.62 61.05 -4.09
CA GLY A 174 44.92 61.04 -2.65
C GLY A 174 43.78 60.42 -1.84
N GLU A 175 42.55 60.90 -2.06
CA GLU A 175 41.34 60.42 -1.37
C GLU A 175 41.00 58.98 -1.76
N GLN A 176 41.20 58.61 -3.03
CA GLN A 176 41.03 57.23 -3.48
C GLN A 176 41.97 56.27 -2.74
N ARG A 177 43.22 56.67 -2.48
CA ARG A 177 44.18 55.84 -1.73
C ARG A 177 43.72 55.59 -0.30
N GLU A 178 43.16 56.61 0.35
CA GLU A 178 42.62 56.52 1.72
C GLU A 178 41.37 55.61 1.78
N LEU A 179 40.42 55.80 0.86
CA LEU A 179 39.14 55.08 0.86
C LEU A 179 39.18 53.70 0.19
N ARG A 180 40.28 53.33 -0.47
CA ARG A 180 40.41 52.05 -1.19
C ARG A 180 40.12 50.85 -0.30
N GLY A 181 40.58 50.88 0.96
CA GLY A 181 40.35 49.80 1.92
C GLY A 181 38.86 49.55 2.19
N ASP A 182 38.11 50.62 2.48
CA ASP A 182 36.65 50.56 2.70
C ASP A 182 35.93 50.10 1.43
N PHE A 183 36.33 50.63 0.26
CA PHE A 183 35.74 50.24 -1.01
C PHE A 183 35.88 48.74 -1.30
N GLU A 184 37.09 48.20 -1.12
CA GLU A 184 37.34 46.76 -1.28
C GLU A 184 36.54 45.95 -0.27
N GLN A 185 36.43 46.41 0.98
CA GLN A 185 35.66 45.72 2.01
C GLN A 185 34.16 45.67 1.66
N ARG A 186 33.58 46.77 1.15
CA ARG A 186 32.19 46.80 0.68
C ARG A 186 31.94 45.82 -0.46
N LYS A 187 32.84 45.77 -1.45
CA LYS A 187 32.78 44.80 -2.55
C LYS A 187 32.83 43.36 -2.04
N LYS A 188 33.75 43.06 -1.12
CA LYS A 188 33.87 41.72 -0.49
C LYS A 188 32.60 41.35 0.26
N ASN A 189 32.06 42.25 1.07
CA ASN A 189 30.83 42.04 1.84
C ASN A 189 29.63 41.77 0.92
N TYR A 190 29.45 42.58 -0.13
CA TYR A 190 28.40 42.37 -1.11
C TYR A 190 28.55 41.01 -1.83
N ALA A 191 29.76 40.67 -2.26
CA ALA A 191 30.04 39.40 -2.92
C ALA A 191 29.76 38.20 -1.99
N ALA A 192 30.14 38.29 -0.71
CA ALA A 192 29.84 37.28 0.30
C ALA A 192 28.31 37.12 0.49
N ASN A 193 27.60 38.21 0.75
CA ASN A 193 26.13 38.20 0.90
C ASN A 193 25.43 37.62 -0.33
N LYS A 194 25.89 37.97 -1.54
CA LYS A 194 25.36 37.42 -2.79
C LYS A 194 25.57 35.92 -2.88
N ARG A 195 26.74 35.41 -2.48
CA ARG A 195 27.02 33.96 -2.45
C ARG A 195 26.14 33.24 -1.44
N ASP A 196 25.96 33.80 -0.25
CA ASP A 196 25.17 33.16 0.82
C ASP A 196 23.69 33.10 0.47
N ILE A 197 23.14 34.18 -0.10
CA ILE A 197 21.76 34.20 -0.60
C ILE A 197 21.57 33.19 -1.74
N ARG A 198 22.56 33.03 -2.63
CA ARG A 198 22.53 32.00 -3.68
C ARG A 198 22.52 30.59 -3.09
N LYS A 199 23.37 30.30 -2.10
CA LYS A 199 23.38 29.01 -1.39
C LYS A 199 22.04 28.73 -0.71
N TYR A 200 21.48 29.74 -0.03
CA TYR A 200 20.18 29.62 0.61
C TYR A 200 19.05 29.36 -0.40
N ALA A 201 19.04 30.08 -1.53
CA ALA A 201 18.09 29.84 -2.61
C ALA A 201 18.21 28.42 -3.20
N ALA A 202 19.44 27.94 -3.41
CA ALA A 202 19.70 26.59 -3.90
C ALA A 202 19.19 25.52 -2.92
N ARG A 203 19.38 25.73 -1.62
CA ARG A 203 18.84 24.86 -0.56
C ARG A 203 17.31 24.83 -0.59
N ILE A 204 16.64 25.97 -0.62
CA ILE A 204 15.15 26.03 -0.70
C ILE A 204 14.65 25.29 -1.95
N LYS A 205 15.33 25.45 -3.10
CA LYS A 205 15.00 24.73 -4.34
C LYS A 205 15.15 23.21 -4.17
N SER A 206 16.24 22.76 -3.56
CA SER A 206 16.50 21.35 -3.26
C SER A 206 15.44 20.77 -2.30
N ASP A 207 15.15 21.49 -1.21
CA ASP A 207 14.18 21.08 -0.19
C ASP A 207 12.76 21.01 -0.79
N THR A 208 12.39 21.97 -1.65
CA THR A 208 11.13 21.94 -2.41
C THR A 208 11.06 20.70 -3.30
N LYS A 209 12.13 20.41 -4.05
CA LYS A 209 12.17 19.25 -4.95
C LYS A 209 12.02 17.94 -4.17
N LYS A 210 12.75 17.78 -3.07
CA LYS A 210 12.66 16.59 -2.21
C LYS A 210 11.25 16.38 -1.67
N MET A 211 10.58 17.45 -1.23
CA MET A 211 9.20 17.37 -0.75
C MET A 211 8.23 16.96 -1.85
N ASN A 212 8.33 17.57 -3.04
CA ASN A 212 7.51 17.21 -4.19
C ASN A 212 7.74 15.76 -4.63
N ASP A 213 9.00 15.32 -4.69
CA ASP A 213 9.37 13.94 -5.03
C ASP A 213 8.79 12.96 -4.00
N ALA A 214 8.84 13.30 -2.70
CA ALA A 214 8.24 12.50 -1.63
C ALA A 214 6.71 12.43 -1.75
N ARG A 215 6.04 13.55 -2.01
CA ARG A 215 4.58 13.63 -2.22
C ARG A 215 4.15 12.78 -3.42
N ASN A 216 4.86 12.90 -4.55
CA ASN A 216 4.59 12.12 -5.75
C ASN A 216 4.80 10.62 -5.53
N ASN A 217 5.90 10.23 -4.88
CA ASN A 217 6.16 8.83 -4.56
C ASN A 217 5.10 8.24 -3.63
N TYR A 218 4.67 9.00 -2.60
CA TYR A 218 3.58 8.60 -1.71
C TYR A 218 2.28 8.40 -2.50
N ASN A 219 1.87 9.36 -3.32
CA ASN A 219 0.66 9.28 -4.13
C ASN A 219 0.68 8.05 -5.04
N ARG A 220 1.80 7.80 -5.73
CA ARG A 220 1.97 6.62 -6.59
C ARG A 220 1.84 5.31 -5.81
N ARG A 221 2.52 5.18 -4.66
CA ARG A 221 2.43 3.98 -3.82
C ARG A 221 1.02 3.76 -3.28
N HIS A 222 0.34 4.84 -2.91
CA HIS A 222 -1.04 4.78 -2.45
C HIS A 222 -1.98 4.28 -3.56
N SER A 223 -1.93 4.90 -4.74
CA SER A 223 -2.69 4.43 -5.91
C SER A 223 -2.42 2.97 -6.23
N ASN A 224 -1.14 2.55 -6.24
CA ASN A 224 -0.77 1.16 -6.48
C ASN A 224 -1.34 0.21 -5.42
N THR A 225 -1.38 0.62 -4.14
CA THR A 225 -1.94 -0.20 -3.06
C THR A 225 -3.46 -0.36 -3.21
N MET A 226 -4.16 0.69 -3.65
CA MET A 226 -5.62 0.65 -3.83
C MET A 226 -6.08 -0.31 -4.94
N ILE A 227 -5.24 -0.53 -5.96
CA ILE A 227 -5.52 -1.45 -7.08
C ILE A 227 -4.88 -2.84 -6.90
N ALA A 228 -4.02 -3.03 -5.89
CA ALA A 228 -3.28 -4.28 -5.71
C ALA A 228 -4.21 -5.48 -5.48
N GLN A 229 -4.06 -6.51 -6.30
CA GLN A 229 -4.76 -7.80 -6.14
C GLN A 229 -3.83 -8.91 -5.65
N GLN A 230 -2.53 -8.62 -5.55
CA GLN A 230 -1.49 -9.56 -5.15
C GLN A 230 -0.64 -8.90 -4.07
N PHE A 231 -0.27 -9.70 -3.08
CA PHE A 231 0.48 -9.30 -1.91
C PHE A 231 1.62 -10.27 -1.69
N THR A 232 2.76 -9.77 -1.24
CA THR A 232 3.82 -10.63 -0.73
C THR A 232 3.53 -10.90 0.74
N VAL A 233 3.44 -12.16 1.11
CA VAL A 233 3.37 -12.60 2.50
C VAL A 233 4.69 -13.27 2.87
N ARG A 234 5.25 -12.92 4.03
CA ARG A 234 6.43 -13.61 4.56
C ARG A 234 6.04 -14.53 5.69
N LEU A 235 6.49 -15.77 5.58
CA LEU A 235 6.38 -16.78 6.63
C LEU A 235 7.27 -16.41 7.83
N LYS A 236 7.17 -17.19 8.92
CA LYS A 236 7.97 -16.99 10.13
C LYS A 236 9.47 -16.92 9.85
N ASP A 237 9.96 -17.66 8.86
CA ASP A 237 11.36 -17.68 8.46
C ASP A 237 11.72 -16.72 7.31
N ASP A 238 10.91 -15.70 7.09
CA ASP A 238 11.02 -14.71 6.02
C ASP A 238 10.83 -15.22 4.59
N THR A 239 10.48 -16.52 4.41
CA THR A 239 10.17 -17.07 3.09
C THR A 239 9.04 -16.27 2.43
N PRO A 240 9.26 -15.65 1.26
CA PRO A 240 8.25 -14.87 0.58
C PRO A 240 7.33 -15.78 -0.25
N LEU A 241 6.03 -15.60 -0.09
CA LEU A 241 4.99 -16.24 -0.90
C LEU A 241 4.06 -15.19 -1.49
N ASN A 242 3.45 -15.51 -2.63
CA ASN A 242 2.44 -14.65 -3.26
C ASN A 242 1.04 -15.01 -2.75
N ALA A 243 0.29 -13.99 -2.33
CA ALA A 243 -1.08 -14.12 -1.87
C ALA A 243 -2.02 -13.24 -2.72
N ALA A 244 -3.07 -13.85 -3.25
CA ALA A 244 -4.13 -13.15 -3.98
C ALA A 244 -5.18 -12.60 -3.01
N LEU A 245 -5.71 -11.41 -3.29
CA LEU A 245 -6.89 -10.90 -2.60
C LEU A 245 -8.13 -11.70 -2.99
N VAL A 246 -8.83 -12.24 -2.00
CA VAL A 246 -10.09 -12.96 -2.20
C VAL A 246 -11.28 -12.05 -1.93
N SER A 247 -11.29 -11.39 -0.77
CA SER A 247 -12.42 -10.55 -0.36
C SER A 247 -12.03 -9.54 0.71
N ILE A 248 -12.81 -8.47 0.80
CA ILE A 248 -12.69 -7.43 1.82
C ILE A 248 -14.04 -7.25 2.49
N SER A 249 -14.04 -7.23 3.81
CA SER A 249 -15.26 -6.97 4.58
C SER A 249 -15.70 -5.52 4.41
N LYS A 250 -17.00 -5.34 4.17
CA LYS A 250 -17.63 -4.01 4.11
C LYS A 250 -17.85 -3.43 5.51
N LYS A 251 -18.08 -4.29 6.51
CA LYS A 251 -18.47 -3.90 7.87
C LYS A 251 -17.29 -3.91 8.85
N TYR A 252 -16.33 -4.80 8.65
CA TYR A 252 -15.22 -5.04 9.55
C TYR A 252 -13.90 -4.67 8.87
N ASP A 253 -12.89 -4.30 9.65
CA ASP A 253 -11.55 -4.05 9.16
C ASP A 253 -10.81 -5.37 8.86
N LEU A 254 -11.36 -6.19 7.96
CA LEU A 254 -10.87 -7.53 7.63
C LEU A 254 -10.72 -7.72 6.11
N ALA A 255 -9.65 -8.40 5.73
CA ALA A 255 -9.40 -8.87 4.37
C ALA A 255 -8.98 -10.34 4.38
N LEU A 256 -9.46 -11.07 3.38
CA LEU A 256 -9.15 -12.47 3.14
C LEU A 256 -8.21 -12.57 1.95
N LEU A 257 -7.03 -13.17 2.15
CA LEU A 257 -6.07 -13.47 1.08
C LEU A 257 -5.91 -14.98 0.91
N LYS A 258 -5.34 -15.41 -0.22
CA LYS A 258 -5.11 -16.81 -0.56
C LYS A 258 -3.71 -17.03 -1.13
N VAL A 259 -2.96 -17.92 -0.51
CA VAL A 259 -1.72 -18.49 -1.04
C VAL A 259 -2.06 -19.85 -1.66
N GLU A 260 -1.66 -20.10 -2.90
CA GLU A 260 -1.95 -21.34 -3.63
C GLU A 260 -0.75 -22.31 -3.62
N GLY A 261 -1.03 -23.60 -3.82
CA GLY A 261 0.00 -24.59 -4.14
C GLY A 261 0.87 -25.10 -2.97
N HIS A 262 0.57 -24.75 -1.72
CA HIS A 262 1.37 -25.13 -0.55
C HIS A 262 0.51 -25.66 0.61
N SER A 263 1.13 -26.47 1.49
CA SER A 263 0.55 -26.86 2.78
C SER A 263 1.12 -25.95 3.86
N LEU A 264 0.26 -25.11 4.42
CA LEU A 264 0.65 -24.00 5.26
C LEU A 264 0.29 -24.26 6.73
N PRO A 265 1.08 -23.73 7.70
CA PRO A 265 0.67 -23.70 9.10
C PRO A 265 -0.60 -22.86 9.21
N PHE A 266 -1.51 -23.18 10.15
CA PHE A 266 -2.76 -22.45 10.32
C PHE A 266 -3.23 -22.46 11.77
N LEU A 267 -4.04 -21.48 12.14
CA LEU A 267 -4.69 -21.39 13.44
C LEU A 267 -6.13 -21.90 13.35
N PRO A 268 -6.53 -22.92 14.15
CA PRO A 268 -7.91 -23.35 14.20
C PRO A 268 -8.77 -22.28 14.88
N VAL A 269 -9.92 -21.98 14.28
CA VAL A 269 -10.92 -21.09 14.89
C VAL A 269 -11.81 -21.89 15.83
N ALA A 270 -11.85 -21.51 17.10
CA ALA A 270 -12.77 -22.10 18.05
C ALA A 270 -14.21 -21.69 17.73
N ARG A 271 -15.10 -22.67 17.50
CA ARG A 271 -16.50 -22.41 17.10
C ARG A 271 -17.41 -22.01 18.27
N ASP A 272 -17.12 -22.54 19.46
CA ASP A 272 -17.99 -22.39 20.65
C ASP A 272 -17.26 -21.74 21.84
N TYR A 273 -16.19 -20.97 21.58
CA TYR A 273 -15.47 -20.29 22.64
C TYR A 273 -16.24 -19.06 23.12
N ARG A 274 -16.73 -19.12 24.36
CA ARG A 274 -17.30 -17.96 25.05
C ARG A 274 -16.21 -17.27 25.84
N ALA A 275 -15.69 -16.18 25.29
CA ALA A 275 -14.82 -15.27 25.99
C ALA A 275 -15.53 -14.75 27.27
N ARG A 276 -14.79 -14.59 28.36
CA ARG A 276 -15.26 -13.96 29.60
C ARG A 276 -14.20 -12.99 30.10
N GLN A 277 -14.64 -11.95 30.81
CA GLN A 277 -13.74 -11.05 31.51
C GLN A 277 -12.83 -11.85 32.46
N GLY A 278 -11.55 -11.50 32.50
CA GLY A 278 -10.53 -12.20 33.28
C GLY A 278 -9.92 -13.44 32.62
N HIS A 279 -10.43 -13.89 31.46
CA HIS A 279 -9.72 -14.91 30.69
C HIS A 279 -8.37 -14.37 30.21
N GLU A 280 -7.32 -15.18 30.36
CA GLU A 280 -6.01 -14.88 29.80
C GLU A 280 -6.06 -14.97 28.27
N VAL A 281 -5.39 -14.02 27.63
CA VAL A 281 -5.30 -13.91 26.17
C VAL A 281 -3.87 -13.59 25.77
N PHE A 282 -3.50 -14.08 24.59
CA PHE A 282 -2.24 -13.76 23.95
C PHE A 282 -2.52 -13.03 22.64
N ALA A 283 -1.88 -11.87 22.46
CA ALA A 283 -1.82 -11.17 21.20
C ALA A 283 -0.52 -11.57 20.50
N ILE A 284 -0.65 -12.12 19.29
CA ILE A 284 0.49 -12.51 18.45
C ILE A 284 0.47 -11.65 17.19
N GLY A 285 1.61 -11.11 16.81
CA GLY A 285 1.73 -10.32 15.59
C GLY A 285 3.15 -10.26 15.06
N SER A 286 3.28 -9.57 13.94
CA SER A 286 4.54 -9.28 13.27
C SER A 286 4.80 -7.76 13.11
N PRO A 287 4.76 -6.94 14.19
CA PRO A 287 5.09 -5.53 14.09
C PRO A 287 6.56 -5.36 13.67
N LEU A 288 6.80 -4.40 12.76
CA LEU A 288 8.13 -4.05 12.23
C LEU A 288 8.90 -5.17 11.49
N GLY A 289 8.26 -6.33 11.28
CA GLY A 289 8.82 -7.42 10.49
C GLY A 289 9.44 -8.57 11.30
N ASN A 290 9.38 -8.56 12.64
CA ASN A 290 9.71 -9.77 13.41
C ASN A 290 8.40 -10.52 13.69
N THR A 291 8.33 -11.81 13.39
CA THR A 291 7.13 -12.65 13.51
C THR A 291 6.90 -13.23 14.92
N ASP A 292 7.74 -12.83 15.89
CA ASP A 292 7.79 -13.37 17.27
C ASP A 292 7.22 -12.43 18.34
N TYR A 293 6.51 -11.35 17.98
CA TYR A 293 5.91 -10.50 19.01
C TYR A 293 4.69 -11.16 19.61
N VAL A 294 4.83 -11.53 20.88
CA VAL A 294 3.77 -12.07 21.73
C VAL A 294 3.59 -11.16 22.93
N THR A 295 2.34 -10.86 23.27
CA THR A 295 2.00 -10.13 24.49
C THR A 295 0.88 -10.88 25.20
N SER A 296 1.03 -11.13 26.49
CA SER A 296 -0.03 -11.70 27.32
C SER A 296 -0.87 -10.59 27.96
N GLY A 297 -2.12 -10.91 28.25
CA GLY A 297 -3.04 -10.01 28.93
C GLY A 297 -4.29 -10.75 29.37
N ILE A 298 -5.29 -9.98 29.83
CA ILE A 298 -6.59 -10.50 30.22
C ILE A 298 -7.70 -9.77 29.46
N ILE A 299 -8.82 -10.44 29.25
CA ILE A 299 -10.02 -9.79 28.72
C ILE A 299 -10.56 -8.81 29.77
N THR A 300 -10.55 -7.51 29.45
CA THR A 300 -10.98 -6.45 30.37
C THR A 300 -12.46 -6.09 30.22
N SER A 301 -13.03 -6.24 29.02
CA SER A 301 -14.45 -6.01 28.70
C SER A 301 -14.84 -6.76 27.41
N LEU A 302 -16.15 -6.98 27.17
CA LEU A 302 -16.71 -7.68 26.00
C LEU A 302 -17.84 -6.87 25.36
#